data_AF-A0A1Z1FEU5-F1
#
_entry.id   AF-A0A1Z1FEU5-F1
#
_cell.length_a   1.000
_cell.length_b   1.000
_cell.length_c   1.000
_cell.angle_alpha   90.00
_cell.angle_beta   90.00
_cell.angle_gamma   90.00
#
_symmetry.space_group_name_H-M   'P 1'
#
loop_
_entity.id
_entity.type
_entity.pdbx_description
1 polymer ?
#
loop_
_entity_poly.entity_id
_entity_poly.type
_entity_poly.pdbx_seq_one_letter_code
_entity_poly.pdbx_strand_id
1 'polypeptide(L)'
;MRLALAYAPAAARPHWAALIHLDNRLARIVAQASEPMLAQIRLAWWREMFARPASEWPVGEPLLAHLSAWDAQRSGLAALADGWEAMVGEAPLPVTSFAAASDGRVRAMTALARIVGSTADRARIERHAYRWSLADLAIHLSDEEERVRATSLLRAADQPTGRLDRAMRPLGVMRAMAERAAAERRPIGGAGDFLSAMRAGLTGR
;
A
#
# COMPACT_ATOMS: atom_id res chain seq x y z
N MET A 1 0.72 -7.94 8.13
CA MET A 1 0.53 -6.60 8.76
C MET A 1 -0.01 -6.57 10.20
N ARG A 2 -0.89 -7.49 10.67
CA ARG A 2 -1.56 -7.36 11.99
C ARG A 2 -0.61 -7.12 13.19
N LEU A 3 0.57 -7.73 13.20
CA LEU A 3 1.58 -7.55 14.26
C LEU A 3 2.10 -6.11 14.37
N ALA A 4 2.20 -5.37 13.27
CA ALA A 4 2.69 -3.98 13.30
C ALA A 4 1.72 -3.02 14.01
N LEU A 5 0.41 -3.31 13.95
CA LEU A 5 -0.62 -2.48 14.60
C LEU A 5 -0.55 -2.52 16.13
N ALA A 6 0.02 -3.57 16.71
CA ALA A 6 0.26 -3.65 18.15
C ALA A 6 1.14 -2.51 18.67
N TYR A 7 2.02 -1.98 17.80
CA TYR A 7 2.94 -0.88 18.12
C TYR A 7 2.32 0.51 17.98
N ALA A 8 1.09 0.62 17.46
CA ALA A 8 0.36 1.88 17.41
C ALA A 8 -0.31 2.19 18.77
N PRO A 9 -0.35 3.46 19.20
CA PRO A 9 -1.23 3.92 20.28
C PRO A 9 -2.69 3.57 19.98
N ALA A 10 -3.50 3.36 21.02
CA ALA A 10 -4.90 2.94 20.87
C ALA A 10 -5.70 3.88 19.95
N ALA A 11 -5.51 5.20 20.08
CA ALA A 11 -6.18 6.21 19.24
C ALA A 11 -5.78 6.15 17.75
N ALA A 12 -4.57 5.70 17.43
CA ALA A 12 -4.10 5.62 16.05
C ALA A 12 -4.49 4.31 15.34
N ARG A 13 -4.80 3.25 16.11
CA ARG A 13 -5.09 1.91 15.57
C ARG A 13 -6.23 1.86 14.57
N PRO A 14 -7.39 2.52 14.78
CA PRO A 14 -8.49 2.49 13.82
C PRO A 14 -8.10 3.10 12.46
N HIS A 15 -7.37 4.22 12.47
CA HIS A 15 -6.92 4.89 11.23
C HIS A 15 -5.90 4.05 10.46
N TRP A 16 -4.94 3.46 11.18
CA TRP A 16 -4.01 2.49 10.60
C TRP A 16 -4.73 1.28 10.00
N ALA A 17 -5.68 0.70 10.73
CA ALA A 17 -6.44 -0.45 10.27
C ALA A 17 -7.28 -0.13 9.02
N ALA A 18 -7.94 1.03 8.99
CA ALA A 18 -8.73 1.49 7.85
C ALA A 18 -7.85 1.67 6.59
N LEU A 19 -6.69 2.32 6.72
CA LEU A 19 -5.76 2.48 5.60
C LEU A 19 -5.26 1.14 5.07
N ILE A 20 -4.79 0.26 5.96
CA ILE A 20 -4.28 -1.06 5.56
C ILE A 20 -5.38 -1.90 4.91
N HIS A 21 -6.62 -1.81 5.40
CA HIS A 21 -7.75 -2.52 4.80
C HIS A 21 -8.03 -2.01 3.39
N LEU A 22 -7.98 -0.69 3.17
CA LEU A 22 -8.11 -0.09 1.84
C LEU A 22 -6.97 -0.54 0.91
N ASP A 23 -5.71 -0.37 1.32
CA ASP A 23 -4.54 -0.79 0.53
C ASP A 23 -4.65 -2.25 0.09
N ASN A 24 -4.98 -3.16 1.01
CA ASN A 24 -5.18 -4.58 0.69
C ASN A 24 -6.37 -4.82 -0.24
N ARG A 25 -7.44 -4.02 -0.17
CA ARG A 25 -8.61 -4.17 -1.04
C ARG A 25 -8.27 -3.72 -2.46
N LEU A 26 -7.55 -2.61 -2.62
CA LEU A 26 -7.07 -2.12 -3.91
C LEU A 26 -6.05 -3.08 -4.52
N ALA A 27 -5.07 -3.56 -3.74
CA ALA A 27 -4.12 -4.58 -4.15
C ALA A 27 -4.81 -5.85 -4.68
N ARG A 28 -5.87 -6.32 -3.99
CA ARG A 28 -6.66 -7.48 -4.43
C ARG A 28 -7.41 -7.23 -5.73
N ILE A 29 -7.92 -6.02 -5.97
CA ILE A 29 -8.56 -5.66 -7.24
C ILE A 29 -7.55 -5.85 -8.38
N VAL A 30 -6.32 -5.37 -8.21
CA VAL A 30 -5.25 -5.52 -9.21
C VAL A 30 -4.84 -6.99 -9.36
N ALA A 31 -4.62 -7.70 -8.25
CA ALA A 31 -4.08 -9.07 -8.27
C ALA A 31 -5.06 -10.11 -8.84
N GLN A 32 -6.37 -9.92 -8.66
CA GLN A 32 -7.42 -10.86 -9.11
C GLN A 32 -8.02 -10.50 -10.48
N ALA A 33 -7.54 -9.43 -11.12
CA ALA A 33 -8.05 -9.00 -12.39
C ALA A 33 -7.59 -9.94 -13.51
N SER A 34 -8.51 -10.77 -14.02
CA SER A 34 -8.32 -11.46 -15.30
C SER A 34 -8.47 -10.52 -16.49
N GLU A 35 -9.28 -9.47 -16.33
CA GLU A 35 -9.52 -8.43 -17.33
C GLU A 35 -9.04 -7.07 -16.80
N PRO A 36 -7.97 -6.49 -17.35
CA PRO A 36 -7.43 -5.20 -16.91
C PRO A 36 -8.49 -4.08 -16.87
N MET A 37 -9.40 -4.08 -17.85
CA MET A 37 -10.51 -3.11 -17.94
C MET A 37 -11.42 -3.15 -16.71
N LEU A 38 -11.75 -4.34 -16.19
CA LEU A 38 -12.61 -4.47 -15.02
C LEU A 38 -11.92 -3.95 -13.75
N ALA A 39 -10.61 -4.13 -13.63
CA ALA A 39 -9.84 -3.56 -12.54
C ALA A 39 -9.87 -2.02 -12.58
N GLN A 40 -9.66 -1.44 -13.75
CA GLN A 40 -9.72 0.01 -13.97
C GLN A 40 -11.09 0.57 -13.58
N ILE A 41 -12.19 -0.05 -14.01
CA ILE A 41 -13.55 0.39 -13.64
C ILE A 41 -13.74 0.37 -12.12
N ARG A 42 -13.28 -0.68 -11.44
CA ARG A 42 -13.41 -0.79 -9.97
C ARG A 42 -12.53 0.24 -9.24
N LEU A 43 -11.32 0.50 -9.72
CA LEU A 43 -10.42 1.50 -9.15
C LEU A 43 -10.91 2.93 -9.42
N ALA A 44 -11.45 3.19 -10.62
CA ALA A 44 -12.10 4.45 -10.97
C ALA A 44 -13.24 4.77 -10.01
N TRP A 45 -14.09 3.80 -9.67
CA TRP A 45 -15.13 3.98 -8.66
C TRP A 45 -14.57 4.43 -7.31
N TRP A 46 -13.48 3.82 -6.82
CA TRP A 46 -12.83 4.26 -5.57
C TRP A 46 -12.32 5.69 -5.65
N ARG A 47 -11.68 6.06 -6.76
CA ARG A 47 -11.18 7.42 -7.00
C ARG A 47 -12.32 8.44 -7.00
N GLU A 48 -13.43 8.11 -7.66
CA GLU A 48 -14.62 8.96 -7.68
C GLU A 48 -15.24 9.13 -6.28
N MET A 49 -15.21 8.09 -5.44
CA MET A 49 -15.67 8.22 -4.05
C MET A 49 -14.75 9.19 -3.30
N PHE A 50 -13.43 9.02 -3.37
CA PHE A 50 -12.48 9.89 -2.67
C PHE A 50 -12.45 11.33 -3.20
N ALA A 51 -12.90 11.57 -4.43
CA ALA A 51 -13.09 12.92 -4.97
C ALA A 51 -14.24 13.68 -4.28
N ARG A 52 -15.23 12.98 -3.73
CA ARG A 52 -16.42 13.56 -3.07
C ARG A 52 -16.25 13.66 -1.56
N PRO A 53 -16.90 14.61 -0.88
CA PRO A 53 -16.98 14.64 0.58
C PRO A 53 -17.48 13.33 1.18
N ALA A 54 -17.00 12.96 2.36
CA ALA A 54 -17.36 11.72 3.04
C ALA A 54 -18.85 11.65 3.38
N SER A 55 -19.53 12.79 3.51
CA SER A 55 -20.98 12.88 3.68
C SER A 55 -21.78 12.39 2.47
N GLU A 56 -21.16 12.33 1.29
CA GLU A 56 -21.79 11.89 0.04
C GLU A 56 -21.45 10.42 -0.31
N TRP A 57 -20.65 9.75 0.52
CA TRP A 57 -20.29 8.36 0.29
C TRP A 57 -21.48 7.41 0.50
N PRO A 58 -21.59 6.33 -0.29
CA PRO A 58 -22.68 5.37 -0.16
C PRO A 58 -22.65 4.68 1.21
N VAL A 59 -23.78 4.72 1.91
CA VAL A 59 -23.95 4.13 3.26
C VAL A 59 -23.71 2.61 3.27
N GLY A 60 -23.92 1.93 2.14
CA GLY A 60 -23.79 0.49 2.01
C GLY A 60 -22.36 -0.06 1.95
N GLU A 61 -21.32 0.78 1.93
CA GLU A 61 -19.92 0.33 1.89
C GLU A 61 -19.24 0.50 3.27
N PRO A 62 -19.07 -0.58 4.05
CA PRO A 62 -18.55 -0.49 5.41
C PRO A 62 -17.14 0.09 5.49
N LEU A 63 -16.30 -0.12 4.47
CA LEU A 63 -14.94 0.43 4.49
C LEU A 63 -14.95 1.96 4.41
N LEU A 64 -15.85 2.55 3.62
CA LEU A 64 -15.99 4.00 3.52
C LEU A 64 -16.42 4.60 4.87
N ALA A 65 -17.28 3.92 5.62
CA ALA A 65 -17.66 4.37 6.97
C ALA A 65 -16.44 4.46 7.92
N HIS A 66 -15.52 3.49 7.88
CA HIS A 66 -14.27 3.51 8.66
C HIS A 66 -13.28 4.58 8.19
N LEU A 67 -13.42 5.06 6.95
CA LEU A 67 -12.60 6.11 6.35
C LEU A 67 -13.20 7.51 6.52
N SER A 68 -14.37 7.66 7.15
CA SER A 68 -15.02 8.98 7.33
C SER A 68 -14.11 10.02 7.99
N ALA A 69 -13.27 9.62 8.95
CA ALA A 69 -12.28 10.49 9.61
C ALA A 69 -11.16 10.99 8.66
N TRP A 70 -11.09 10.47 7.44
CA TRP A 70 -10.13 10.89 6.41
C TRP A 70 -10.68 12.01 5.51
N ASP A 71 -11.84 12.59 5.82
CA ASP A 71 -12.47 13.59 4.95
C ASP A 71 -11.54 14.76 4.58
N ALA A 72 -10.81 15.30 5.55
CA ALA A 72 -9.82 16.36 5.30
C ALA A 72 -8.55 15.86 4.57
N GLN A 73 -8.36 14.55 4.44
CA GLN A 73 -7.18 13.90 3.86
C GLN A 73 -7.52 12.95 2.70
N ARG A 74 -8.69 13.10 2.06
CA ARG A 74 -9.16 12.23 0.96
C ARG A 74 -8.18 12.14 -0.20
N SER A 75 -7.40 13.19 -0.44
CA SER A 75 -6.36 13.19 -1.48
C SER A 75 -5.29 12.12 -1.27
N GLY A 76 -5.01 11.73 -0.02
CA GLY A 76 -4.14 10.60 0.28
C GLY A 76 -4.76 9.24 -0.09
N LEU A 77 -6.08 9.10 0.06
CA LEU A 77 -6.83 7.90 -0.35
C LEU A 77 -6.96 7.80 -1.87
N ALA A 78 -7.23 8.92 -2.54
CA ALA A 78 -7.27 9.00 -4.00
C ALA A 78 -5.91 8.63 -4.61
N ALA A 79 -4.82 9.21 -4.09
CA ALA A 79 -3.47 8.88 -4.54
C ALA A 79 -3.10 7.40 -4.34
N LEU A 80 -3.62 6.76 -3.28
CA LEU A 80 -3.45 5.33 -3.08
C LEU A 80 -4.13 4.52 -4.20
N ALA A 81 -5.35 4.89 -4.57
CA ALA A 81 -6.08 4.25 -5.67
C ALA A 81 -5.41 4.48 -7.03
N ASP A 82 -4.94 5.71 -7.31
CA ASP A 82 -4.15 6.03 -8.51
C ASP A 82 -2.87 5.17 -8.59
N GLY A 83 -2.17 5.03 -7.46
CA GLY A 83 -0.94 4.23 -7.40
C GLY A 83 -1.18 2.75 -7.70
N TRP A 84 -2.28 2.18 -7.20
CA TRP A 84 -2.67 0.80 -7.54
C TRP A 84 -3.16 0.66 -8.98
N GLU A 85 -3.82 1.67 -9.54
CA GLU A 85 -4.22 1.66 -10.95
C GLU A 85 -3.01 1.60 -11.89
N ALA A 86 -1.90 2.25 -11.54
CA ALA A 86 -0.65 2.16 -12.30
C ALA A 86 -0.05 0.73 -12.36
N MET A 87 -0.51 -0.17 -11.48
CA MET A 87 -0.11 -1.59 -11.46
C MET A 87 -1.04 -2.49 -12.28
N VAL A 88 -2.02 -1.93 -12.99
CA VAL A 88 -2.90 -2.68 -13.88
C VAL A 88 -2.31 -2.73 -15.28
N GLY A 89 -2.10 -3.93 -15.79
CA GLY A 89 -1.58 -4.16 -17.14
C GLY A 89 -1.02 -5.56 -17.29
N GLU A 90 -0.50 -5.86 -18.47
CA GLU A 90 0.24 -7.09 -18.74
C GLU A 90 1.69 -6.93 -18.27
N ALA A 91 2.21 -7.96 -17.60
CA ALA A 91 3.61 -7.99 -17.21
C ALA A 91 4.51 -8.17 -18.46
N PRO A 92 5.71 -7.56 -18.50
CA PRO A 92 6.33 -6.80 -17.42
C PRO A 92 5.96 -5.30 -17.44
N LEU A 93 5.43 -4.80 -16.33
CA LEU A 93 5.09 -3.40 -16.12
C LEU A 93 6.34 -2.49 -16.08
N PRO A 94 6.24 -1.26 -16.61
CA PRO A 94 7.36 -0.32 -16.62
C PRO A 94 7.75 0.09 -15.19
N VAL A 95 9.01 0.51 -15.02
CA VAL A 95 9.54 0.94 -13.71
C VAL A 95 8.72 2.07 -13.08
N THR A 96 8.11 2.91 -13.91
CA THR A 96 7.23 4.01 -13.51
C THR A 96 5.97 3.53 -12.78
N SER A 97 5.47 2.32 -13.06
CA SER A 97 4.33 1.73 -12.34
C SER A 97 4.66 1.49 -10.87
N PHE A 98 5.82 0.92 -10.56
CA PHE A 98 6.24 0.66 -9.17
C PHE A 98 6.52 1.96 -8.41
N ALA A 99 7.07 2.97 -9.10
CA ALA A 99 7.27 4.29 -8.54
C ALA A 99 5.93 4.97 -8.21
N ALA A 100 4.96 4.95 -9.14
CA ALA A 100 3.62 5.51 -8.94
C ALA A 100 2.86 4.81 -7.80
N ALA A 101 2.90 3.48 -7.74
CA ALA A 101 2.33 2.72 -6.64
C ALA A 101 2.93 3.10 -5.28
N SER A 102 4.24 3.29 -5.25
CA SER A 102 4.96 3.68 -4.03
C SER A 102 4.67 5.12 -3.64
N ASP A 103 4.57 6.05 -4.59
CA ASP A 103 4.17 7.43 -4.34
C ASP A 103 2.75 7.54 -3.80
N GLY A 104 1.81 6.72 -4.32
CA GLY A 104 0.45 6.63 -3.81
C GLY A 104 0.42 6.21 -2.33
N ARG A 105 1.15 5.14 -1.99
CA ARG A 105 1.32 4.69 -0.60
C ARG A 105 2.02 5.72 0.29
N VAL A 106 3.03 6.42 -0.21
CA VAL A 106 3.71 7.51 0.51
C VAL A 106 2.72 8.63 0.85
N ARG A 107 1.93 9.09 -0.11
CA ARG A 107 0.92 10.14 0.10
C ARG A 107 -0.13 9.71 1.12
N ALA A 108 -0.57 8.45 1.06
CA ALA A 108 -1.52 7.90 2.02
C ALA A 108 -0.94 7.80 3.44
N MET A 109 0.35 7.43 3.58
CA MET A 109 1.03 7.39 4.89
C MET A 109 1.27 8.78 5.46
N THR A 110 1.59 9.77 4.62
CA THR A 110 1.72 11.17 5.06
C THR A 110 0.34 11.73 5.47
N ALA A 111 -0.74 11.38 4.78
CA ALA A 111 -2.11 11.70 5.21
C ALA A 111 -2.45 11.05 6.57
N LEU A 112 -2.13 9.77 6.75
CA LEU A 112 -2.31 9.08 8.02
C LEU A 112 -1.58 9.80 9.16
N ALA A 113 -0.32 10.19 8.93
CA ALA A 113 0.50 10.88 9.91
C ALA A 113 -0.18 12.16 10.42
N ARG A 114 -0.87 12.91 9.56
CA ARG A 114 -1.65 14.10 9.96
C ARG A 114 -2.85 13.72 10.82
N ILE A 115 -3.60 12.68 10.42
CA ILE A 115 -4.80 12.22 11.16
C ILE A 115 -4.43 11.76 12.57
N VAL A 116 -3.31 11.04 12.72
CA VAL A 116 -2.87 10.52 14.02
C VAL A 116 -2.06 11.54 14.83
N GLY A 117 -1.92 12.78 14.35
CA GLY A 117 -1.20 13.86 15.04
C GLY A 117 0.30 13.61 15.18
N SER A 118 0.92 12.93 14.22
CA SER A 118 2.36 12.67 14.22
C SER A 118 3.15 13.97 14.14
N THR A 119 4.19 14.07 14.96
CA THR A 119 5.15 15.19 14.96
C THR A 119 6.47 14.81 14.32
N ALA A 120 6.56 13.60 13.75
CA ALA A 120 7.75 13.17 13.04
C ALA A 120 7.96 14.01 11.77
N ASP A 121 9.23 14.25 11.44
CA ASP A 121 9.61 14.91 10.19
C ASP A 121 8.95 14.23 8.98
N ARG A 122 8.32 15.03 8.12
CA ARG A 122 7.56 14.55 6.97
C ARG A 122 8.44 13.74 6.02
N ALA A 123 9.64 14.23 5.71
CA ALA A 123 10.55 13.53 4.80
C ALA A 123 11.00 12.18 5.37
N ARG A 124 11.09 12.06 6.71
CA ARG A 124 11.33 10.77 7.39
C ARG A 124 10.19 9.79 7.15
N ILE A 125 8.93 10.22 7.30
CA ILE A 125 7.76 9.37 7.04
C ILE A 125 7.76 8.91 5.59
N GLU A 126 8.00 9.84 4.65
CA GLU A 126 8.00 9.56 3.22
C GLU A 126 9.08 8.52 2.85
N ARG A 127 10.33 8.69 3.33
CA ARG A 127 11.40 7.69 3.11
C ARG A 127 11.06 6.31 3.67
N HIS A 128 10.48 6.25 4.87
CA HIS A 128 10.04 4.99 5.46
C HIS A 128 8.94 4.31 4.63
N ALA A 129 7.95 5.08 4.17
CA ALA A 129 6.82 4.58 3.40
C ALA A 129 7.25 4.12 2.00
N TYR A 130 8.12 4.88 1.33
CA TYR A 130 8.60 4.56 0.00
C TYR A 130 9.37 3.24 -0.02
N ARG A 131 10.31 3.06 0.92
CA ARG A 131 11.07 1.81 1.05
C ARG A 131 10.20 0.63 1.46
N TRP A 132 9.26 0.83 2.38
CA TRP A 132 8.29 -0.20 2.73
C TRP A 132 7.49 -0.64 1.50
N SER A 133 6.98 0.30 0.72
CA SER A 133 6.20 0.01 -0.48
C SER A 133 7.00 -0.80 -1.50
N LEU A 134 8.23 -0.37 -1.84
CA LEU A 134 9.06 -1.07 -2.82
C LEU A 134 9.45 -2.48 -2.37
N ALA A 135 9.79 -2.64 -1.08
CA ALA A 135 10.09 -3.94 -0.51
C ALA A 135 8.85 -4.86 -0.50
N ASP A 136 7.69 -4.32 -0.16
CA ASP A 136 6.41 -5.03 -0.18
C ASP A 136 5.99 -5.43 -1.61
N LEU A 137 6.19 -4.56 -2.60
CA LEU A 137 5.97 -4.90 -4.01
C LEU A 137 6.93 -6.03 -4.43
N ALA A 138 8.22 -5.90 -4.16
CA ALA A 138 9.22 -6.90 -4.57
C ALA A 138 8.92 -8.32 -4.03
N ILE A 139 8.34 -8.46 -2.83
CA ILE A 139 7.98 -9.79 -2.29
C ILE A 139 6.70 -10.38 -2.88
N HIS A 140 5.84 -9.56 -3.51
CA HIS A 140 4.55 -10.01 -4.07
C HIS A 140 4.51 -10.06 -5.60
N LEU A 141 5.52 -9.52 -6.29
CA LEU A 141 5.64 -9.59 -7.75
C LEU A 141 6.06 -11.00 -8.21
N SER A 142 5.26 -11.58 -9.11
CA SER A 142 5.50 -12.91 -9.68
C SER A 142 6.47 -12.89 -10.85
N ASP A 143 6.47 -11.84 -11.66
CA ASP A 143 7.42 -11.67 -12.76
C ASP A 143 8.82 -11.31 -12.22
N GLU A 144 9.87 -11.99 -12.71
CA GLU A 144 11.24 -11.76 -12.26
C GLU A 144 11.76 -10.38 -12.67
N GLU A 145 11.43 -9.93 -13.87
CA GLU A 145 11.92 -8.65 -14.38
C GLU A 145 11.33 -7.48 -13.59
N GLU A 146 10.02 -7.53 -13.34
CA GLU A 146 9.34 -6.57 -12.44
C GLU A 146 9.95 -6.57 -11.04
N ARG A 147 10.25 -7.75 -10.49
CA ARG A 147 10.87 -7.88 -9.17
C ARG A 147 12.27 -7.28 -9.13
N VAL A 148 13.08 -7.51 -10.17
CA VAL A 148 14.41 -6.90 -10.33
C VAL A 148 14.30 -5.38 -10.42
N ARG A 149 13.33 -4.86 -11.19
CA ARG A 149 13.06 -3.41 -11.30
C ARG A 149 12.68 -2.81 -9.94
N ALA A 150 11.73 -3.39 -9.22
CA ALA A 150 11.31 -2.94 -7.89
C ALA A 150 12.45 -3.01 -6.85
N THR A 151 13.24 -4.09 -6.88
CA THR A 151 14.41 -4.24 -5.99
C THR A 151 15.50 -3.22 -6.31
N SER A 152 15.70 -2.89 -7.59
CA SER A 152 16.66 -1.87 -8.01
C SER A 152 16.25 -0.49 -7.50
N LEU A 153 14.95 -0.14 -7.61
CA LEU A 153 14.41 1.08 -7.00
C LEU A 153 14.63 1.11 -5.48
N LEU A 154 14.40 -0.01 -4.77
CA LEU A 154 14.60 -0.10 -3.32
C LEU A 154 16.07 0.13 -2.93
N ARG A 155 17.01 -0.39 -3.72
CA ARG A 155 18.46 -0.20 -3.50
C ARG A 155 18.88 1.25 -3.73
N ALA A 156 18.28 1.92 -4.72
CA ALA A 156 18.55 3.32 -5.02
C ALA A 156 17.87 4.31 -4.05
N ALA A 157 16.82 3.88 -3.35
CA ALA A 157 16.06 4.75 -2.44
C ALA A 157 16.87 5.18 -1.21
N ASP A 158 16.75 6.45 -0.82
CA ASP A 158 17.42 7.02 0.35
C ASP A 158 17.15 6.24 1.64
N GLN A 159 18.21 6.02 2.41
CA GLN A 159 18.06 5.39 3.72
C GLN A 159 17.36 6.32 4.71
N PRO A 160 16.30 5.88 5.38
CA PRO A 160 15.64 6.65 6.41
C PRO A 160 16.55 6.78 7.63
N THR A 161 16.96 8.00 7.93
CA THR A 161 17.64 8.32 9.19
C THR A 161 16.62 8.43 10.31
N GLY A 162 17.07 8.23 11.56
CA GLY A 162 16.32 8.43 12.82
C GLY A 162 15.04 7.60 13.01
N ARG A 163 14.30 7.90 14.08
CA ARG A 163 13.16 7.09 14.54
C ARG A 163 11.84 7.80 14.24
N LEU A 164 10.82 7.02 13.87
CA LEU A 164 9.45 7.49 13.86
C LEU A 164 8.91 7.58 15.30
N ASP A 165 7.99 8.52 15.51
CA ASP A 165 7.28 8.64 16.78
C ASP A 165 6.39 7.41 17.05
N ARG A 166 5.71 7.40 18.20
CA ARG A 166 4.87 6.25 18.58
C ARG A 166 3.71 6.04 17.61
N ALA A 167 3.09 7.12 17.12
CA ALA A 167 1.93 7.04 16.24
C ALA A 167 2.27 6.43 14.87
N MET A 168 3.48 6.71 14.37
CA MET A 168 3.97 6.19 13.08
C MET A 168 4.92 4.99 13.20
N ARG A 169 5.21 4.49 14.41
CA ARG A 169 6.05 3.31 14.64
C ARG A 169 5.64 2.06 13.84
N PRO A 170 4.35 1.76 13.60
CA PRO A 170 3.95 0.64 12.76
C PRO A 170 4.62 0.66 11.38
N LEU A 171 4.78 1.84 10.76
CA LEU A 171 5.45 1.99 9.48
C LEU A 171 6.91 1.51 9.52
N GLY A 172 7.64 1.87 10.58
CA GLY A 172 9.02 1.42 10.77
C GLY A 172 9.13 -0.10 10.94
N VAL A 173 8.18 -0.71 11.65
CA VAL A 173 8.10 -2.17 11.81
C VAL A 173 7.79 -2.84 10.47
N MET A 174 6.77 -2.36 9.75
CA MET A 174 6.41 -2.92 8.43
C MET A 174 7.56 -2.80 7.43
N ARG A 175 8.24 -1.64 7.38
CA ARG A 175 9.43 -1.43 6.54
C ARG A 175 10.51 -2.47 6.85
N ALA A 176 10.92 -2.58 8.12
CA ALA A 176 11.98 -3.50 8.52
C ALA A 176 11.64 -4.97 8.21
N MET A 177 10.38 -5.36 8.36
CA MET A 177 9.92 -6.70 7.99
C MET A 177 9.95 -6.91 6.47
N ALA A 178 9.40 -5.97 5.69
CA ALA A 178 9.38 -5.97 4.22
C ALA A 178 10.78 -6.08 3.62
N GLU A 179 11.69 -5.22 4.07
CA GLU A 179 13.08 -5.20 3.57
C GLU A 179 13.82 -6.50 3.88
N ARG A 180 13.61 -7.07 5.08
CA ARG A 180 14.22 -8.35 5.45
C ARG A 180 13.72 -9.48 4.57
N ALA A 181 12.41 -9.57 4.37
CA ALA A 181 11.82 -10.59 3.51
C ALA A 181 12.24 -10.47 2.05
N ALA A 182 12.33 -9.24 1.54
CA ALA A 182 12.84 -8.98 0.19
C ALA A 182 14.30 -9.42 0.04
N ALA A 183 15.14 -9.18 1.07
CA ALA A 183 16.54 -9.62 1.07
C ALA A 183 16.68 -11.14 1.16
N GLU A 184 15.86 -11.80 1.98
CA GLU A 184 15.89 -13.26 2.20
C GLU A 184 15.15 -14.05 1.11
N ARG A 185 14.42 -13.38 0.21
CA ARG A 185 13.49 -14.00 -0.76
C ARG A 185 12.48 -14.94 -0.09
N ARG A 186 12.03 -14.59 1.13
CA ARG A 186 11.05 -15.38 1.89
C ARG A 186 9.81 -14.53 2.15
N PRO A 187 8.60 -15.04 1.91
CA PRO A 187 7.37 -14.32 2.27
C PRO A 187 7.33 -14.03 3.78
N ILE A 188 6.86 -12.85 4.16
CA ILE A 188 6.61 -12.54 5.58
C ILE A 188 5.35 -13.28 6.01
N GLY A 189 5.53 -14.33 6.83
CA GLY A 189 4.47 -14.91 7.66
C GLY A 189 3.11 -15.10 6.98
N GLY A 190 3.03 -16.09 6.09
CA GLY A 190 1.80 -16.85 5.76
C GLY A 190 0.55 -16.04 5.40
N ALA A 191 0.48 -15.61 4.14
CA ALA A 191 -0.72 -15.24 3.38
C ALA A 191 -0.37 -15.07 1.88
N GLY A 192 0.91 -14.77 1.58
CA GLY A 192 1.48 -14.78 0.23
C GLY A 192 1.46 -16.15 -0.45
N ASP A 193 1.42 -17.24 0.32
CA ASP A 193 1.22 -18.60 -0.23
C ASP A 193 -0.11 -18.71 -0.99
N PHE A 194 -1.14 -17.92 -0.64
CA PHE A 194 -2.43 -17.97 -1.31
C PHE A 194 -2.41 -17.28 -2.68
N LEU A 195 -1.66 -16.18 -2.84
CA LEU A 195 -1.55 -15.48 -4.13
C LEU A 195 -0.54 -16.16 -5.06
N SER A 196 0.56 -16.70 -4.53
CA SER A 196 1.50 -17.52 -5.30
C SER A 196 0.89 -18.86 -5.72
N ALA A 197 0.09 -19.52 -4.86
CA ALA A 197 -0.64 -20.74 -5.23
C ALA A 197 -1.78 -20.49 -6.22
N MET A 198 -2.46 -19.33 -6.14
CA MET A 198 -3.51 -18.98 -7.09
C MET A 198 -2.98 -18.68 -8.50
N ARG A 199 -1.79 -18.06 -8.64
CA ARG A 199 -1.19 -17.84 -9.96
C ARG A 199 -0.58 -19.11 -10.57
N ALA A 200 0.03 -19.97 -9.76
CA ALA A 200 0.54 -21.26 -10.23
C ALA A 200 -0.57 -22.24 -10.67
N GLY A 201 -1.78 -22.10 -10.14
CA GLY A 201 -2.96 -22.88 -10.57
C GLY A 201 -3.68 -22.34 -11.82
N LEU A 202 -3.38 -21.11 -12.26
CA LEU A 202 -3.98 -20.47 -13.44
C LEU A 202 -3.10 -20.58 -14.69
N THR A 203 -1.79 -20.78 -14.53
CA THR A 203 -0.89 -21.18 -15.61
C THR A 203 -0.76 -22.69 -15.59
N GLY A 204 -1.76 -23.38 -16.13
CA GLY A 204 -1.62 -24.78 -16.55
C GLY A 204 -0.65 -24.86 -17.74
N ARG A 205 0.62 -24.56 -17.49
CA ARG A 205 1.81 -24.77 -18.32
C ARG A 205 3.08 -24.30 -17.60
#